data_AF-A0A0C1N1N2-F1
#
_entry.id   AF-A0A0C1N1N2-F1
#
_cell.length_a   1.000
_cell.length_b   1.000
_cell.length_c   1.000
_cell.angle_alpha   90.00
_cell.angle_beta   90.00
_cell.angle_gamma   90.00
#
_symmetry.space_group_name_H-M   'P 1'
#
loop_
_entity.id
_entity.type
_entity.pdbx_description
1 polymer ?
#
loop_
_entity_poly.entity_id
_entity_poly.type
_entity_poly.pdbx_seq_one_letter_code
_entity_poly.pdbx_strand_id
1 'polypeptide(L)'
;DAKTARWCADTIGNQEVEIVNEGLSYGADKRRDGVNIAKNYREKNLVLPAEILSLPDLEGYLIMTGGYPIAKIKYDYKNWPALQESIIKGYDKQSNIVDKDLTEVEGLKEKAVIVSKESLTEEIEPENK
;
A
#
# COMPACT_ATOMS: atom_id res chain seq x y z
N ASP A 1 14.61 -12.14 9.66
CA ASP A 1 14.44 -13.51 10.16
C ASP A 1 14.93 -14.50 9.10
N ALA A 2 15.78 -15.46 9.49
CA ALA A 2 16.42 -16.39 8.55
C ALA A 2 15.43 -17.39 7.94
N LYS A 3 14.42 -17.82 8.71
CA LYS A 3 13.40 -18.75 8.24
C LYS A 3 12.53 -18.11 7.17
N THR A 4 12.07 -16.87 7.39
CA THR A 4 11.33 -16.10 6.39
C THR A 4 12.14 -15.89 5.11
N ALA A 5 13.43 -15.54 5.21
CA ALA A 5 14.26 -15.32 4.02
C ALA A 5 14.41 -16.58 3.16
N ARG A 6 14.54 -17.76 3.79
CA ARG A 6 14.57 -19.03 3.07
C ARG A 6 13.24 -19.32 2.36
N TRP A 7 12.13 -19.13 3.07
CA TRP A 7 10.80 -19.27 2.48
C TRP A 7 10.57 -18.34 1.29
N CYS A 8 11.02 -17.07 1.39
CA CYS A 8 10.96 -16.12 0.28
C CYS A 8 11.82 -16.58 -0.92
N ALA A 9 13.05 -17.05 -0.69
CA ALA A 9 13.92 -17.55 -1.76
C ALA A 9 13.30 -18.76 -2.48
N ASP A 10 12.72 -19.70 -1.71
CA ASP A 10 12.05 -20.88 -2.26
C ASP A 10 10.77 -20.49 -3.03
N THR A 11 10.09 -19.41 -2.63
CA THR A 11 8.91 -18.87 -3.34
C THR A 11 9.28 -18.19 -4.66
N ILE A 12 10.45 -17.55 -4.74
CA ILE A 12 10.99 -16.95 -5.97
C ILE A 12 11.33 -18.03 -6.99
N GLY A 13 11.97 -19.11 -6.52
CA GLY A 13 12.26 -20.31 -7.32
C GLY A 13 13.76 -20.59 -7.51
N ASN A 14 14.02 -21.65 -8.27
CA ASN A 14 15.36 -22.19 -8.51
C ASN A 14 15.75 -22.07 -9.99
N GLN A 15 17.06 -22.08 -10.25
CA GLN A 15 17.65 -22.17 -11.57
C GLN A 15 18.65 -23.32 -11.63
N GLU A 16 18.70 -23.99 -12.77
CA GLU A 16 19.75 -24.95 -13.08
C GLU A 16 20.96 -24.19 -13.64
N VAL A 17 22.12 -24.42 -13.03
CA VAL A 17 23.39 -23.79 -13.43
C VAL A 17 24.37 -24.87 -13.85
N GLU A 18 24.89 -24.75 -15.07
CA GLU A 18 26.03 -25.56 -15.54
C GLU A 18 27.33 -24.99 -14.94
N ILE A 19 28.00 -25.81 -14.14
CA ILE A 19 29.30 -25.48 -13.54
C ILE A 19 30.37 -26.27 -14.28
N VAL A 20 31.27 -25.56 -14.95
CA VAL A 20 32.45 -26.14 -15.57
C VAL A 20 33.57 -26.15 -14.54
N ASN A 21 34.08 -27.34 -14.23
CA ASN A 21 35.21 -27.53 -13.33
C ASN A 21 36.42 -28.01 -14.13
N GLU A 22 37.50 -27.24 -14.10
CA GLU A 22 38.75 -27.54 -14.78
C GLU A 22 39.80 -28.00 -13.75
N GLY A 23 40.27 -29.23 -13.90
CA GLY A 23 41.41 -29.77 -13.16
C GLY A 23 42.66 -29.68 -14.02
N LEU A 24 43.64 -28.90 -13.57
CA LEU A 24 44.93 -28.74 -14.24
C LEU A 24 46.02 -29.50 -13.47
N SER A 25 46.81 -30.30 -14.18
CA SER A 25 47.84 -31.16 -13.56
C SER A 25 49.21 -30.95 -14.21
N TYR A 26 50.07 -30.20 -13.53
CA TYR A 26 51.41 -29.88 -14.02
C TYR A 26 52.42 -31.00 -13.74
N GLY A 27 53.07 -31.49 -14.80
CA GLY A 27 54.26 -32.34 -14.73
C GLY A 27 55.56 -31.55 -14.95
N ALA A 28 56.71 -32.16 -14.66
CA ALA A 28 58.03 -31.55 -14.89
C ALA A 28 58.32 -31.24 -16.38
N ASP A 29 57.66 -31.95 -17.30
CA ASP A 29 57.73 -31.74 -18.75
C ASP A 29 56.39 -31.23 -19.30
N LYS A 30 56.43 -30.26 -20.23
CA LYS A 30 55.23 -29.71 -20.90
C LYS A 30 54.44 -30.76 -21.70
N ARG A 31 55.08 -31.84 -22.14
CA ARG A 31 54.44 -32.96 -22.85
C ARG A 31 53.63 -33.88 -21.92
N ARG A 32 53.71 -33.66 -20.60
CA ARG A 32 53.09 -34.48 -19.57
C ARG A 32 52.05 -33.71 -18.75
N ASP A 33 51.67 -32.51 -19.21
CA ASP A 33 50.56 -31.75 -18.66
C ASP A 33 49.23 -32.34 -19.14
N GLY A 34 48.26 -32.41 -18.23
CA GLY A 34 46.91 -32.89 -18.50
C GLY A 34 45.88 -31.88 -18.00
N VAL A 35 44.92 -31.57 -18.86
CA VAL A 35 43.73 -30.77 -18.54
C VAL A 35 42.53 -31.70 -18.48
N ASN A 36 41.82 -31.70 -17.36
CA ASN A 36 40.55 -32.40 -17.20
C ASN A 36 39.42 -31.37 -17.09
N ILE A 37 38.40 -31.47 -17.95
CA ILE A 37 37.25 -30.57 -17.92
C ILE A 37 36.00 -31.39 -17.59
N ALA A 38 35.38 -31.12 -16.45
CA ALA A 38 34.16 -31.77 -15.98
C ALA A 38 33.01 -30.77 -15.92
N LYS A 39 31.93 -31.04 -16.65
CA LYS A 39 30.68 -30.26 -16.62
C LYS A 39 29.72 -30.88 -15.63
N ASN A 40 29.22 -30.09 -14.68
CA ASN A 40 28.25 -30.55 -13.68
C ASN A 40 27.05 -29.59 -13.65
N TYR A 41 25.84 -30.14 -13.73
CA TYR A 41 24.61 -29.37 -13.53
C TYR A 41 24.26 -29.34 -12.05
N ARG A 42 23.95 -28.15 -11.52
CA ARG A 42 23.47 -27.99 -10.14
C ARG A 42 22.27 -27.06 -10.09
N GLU A 43 21.28 -27.45 -9.33
CA GLU A 43 20.17 -26.59 -8.98
C GLU A 43 20.59 -25.63 -7.86
N LYS A 44 20.33 -24.34 -8.06
CA LYS A 44 20.60 -23.28 -7.10
C LYS A 44 19.40 -22.36 -7.01
N ASN A 45 19.08 -21.84 -5.83
CA ASN A 45 18.08 -20.79 -5.68
C ASN A 45 18.43 -19.62 -6.62
N LEU A 46 17.40 -19.05 -7.25
CA LEU A 46 17.55 -17.91 -8.16
C LEU A 46 18.09 -16.68 -7.41
N VAL A 47 17.57 -16.46 -6.20
CA VAL A 47 18.03 -15.43 -5.25
C VAL A 47 18.45 -16.12 -3.97
N LEU A 48 19.59 -15.73 -3.42
CA LEU A 48 20.08 -16.33 -2.18
C LEU A 48 19.28 -15.81 -0.98
N PRO A 49 19.00 -16.65 0.05
CA PRO A 49 18.39 -16.18 1.29
C PRO A 49 19.21 -15.06 1.95
N ALA A 50 20.55 -15.09 1.81
CA ALA A 50 21.44 -14.04 2.29
C ALA A 50 21.20 -12.69 1.59
N GLU A 51 20.93 -12.69 0.28
CA GLU A 51 20.64 -11.47 -0.48
C GLU A 51 19.32 -10.82 -0.05
N ILE A 52 18.33 -11.64 0.32
CA ILE A 52 17.05 -11.18 0.86
C ILE A 52 17.24 -10.54 2.23
N LEU A 53 18.12 -11.10 3.07
CA LEU A 53 18.42 -10.54 4.39
C LEU A 53 19.23 -9.23 4.30
N SER A 54 20.08 -9.10 3.28
CA SER A 54 20.91 -7.90 3.06
C SER A 54 20.24 -6.89 2.13
N LEU A 55 18.96 -7.05 1.81
CA LEU A 55 18.27 -6.18 0.86
C LEU A 55 18.10 -4.77 1.47
N PRO A 56 18.53 -3.71 0.78
CA PRO A 56 18.34 -2.34 1.25
C PRO A 56 16.85 -1.95 1.34
N ASP A 57 16.57 -0.95 2.16
CA ASP A 57 15.25 -0.33 2.21
C ASP A 57 14.85 0.18 0.81
N LEU A 58 13.56 0.09 0.51
CA LEU A 58 12.99 0.45 -0.80
C LEU A 58 13.56 -0.37 -1.98
N GLU A 59 14.13 -1.54 -1.75
CA GLU A 59 14.44 -2.50 -2.83
C GLU A 59 13.63 -3.78 -2.68
N GLY A 60 13.36 -4.46 -3.79
CA GLY A 60 12.53 -5.65 -3.83
C GLY A 60 12.76 -6.52 -5.06
N TYR A 61 12.26 -7.74 -5.04
CA TYR A 61 12.16 -8.60 -6.21
C TYR A 61 10.71 -8.66 -6.68
N LEU A 62 10.48 -8.43 -7.97
CA LEU A 62 9.18 -8.48 -8.60
C LEU A 62 9.04 -9.78 -9.39
N ILE A 63 8.03 -10.57 -9.04
CA ILE A 63 7.62 -11.76 -9.77
C ILE A 63 6.28 -11.43 -10.45
N MET A 64 6.23 -11.54 -11.76
CA MET A 64 5.02 -11.31 -12.54
C MET A 64 4.50 -12.63 -13.10
N THR A 65 3.18 -12.82 -13.07
CA THR A 65 2.54 -13.96 -13.74
C THR A 65 2.70 -13.82 -15.26
N GLY A 66 2.76 -14.94 -15.98
CA GLY A 66 2.88 -14.94 -17.45
C GLY A 66 4.29 -15.21 -18.01
N GLY A 67 5.18 -15.80 -17.22
CA GLY A 67 6.50 -16.27 -17.71
C GLY A 67 7.54 -15.16 -17.90
N TYR A 68 7.34 -14.01 -17.27
CA TYR A 68 8.31 -12.93 -17.28
C TYR A 68 9.49 -13.24 -16.35
N PRO A 69 10.70 -12.76 -16.70
CA PRO A 69 11.85 -12.90 -15.82
C PRO A 69 11.64 -12.08 -14.54
N ILE A 70 12.24 -12.56 -13.46
CA ILE A 70 12.21 -11.89 -12.17
C ILE A 70 13.14 -10.69 -12.23
N ALA A 71 12.66 -9.55 -11.73
CA ALA A 71 13.40 -8.29 -11.77
C ALA A 71 13.66 -7.75 -10.36
N LYS A 72 14.87 -7.26 -10.13
CA LYS A 72 15.17 -6.44 -8.95
C LYS A 72 14.70 -5.01 -9.22
N ILE A 73 13.85 -4.49 -8.34
CA ILE A 73 13.26 -3.16 -8.46
C ILE A 73 13.64 -2.30 -7.27
N LYS A 74 13.70 -0.99 -7.53
CA LYS A 74 13.87 0.04 -6.52
C LYS A 74 12.62 0.90 -6.47
N TYR A 75 12.13 1.16 -5.28
CA TYR A 75 10.97 1.99 -5.02
C TYR A 75 11.43 3.41 -4.70
N ASP A 76 10.74 4.40 -5.27
CA ASP A 76 10.91 5.79 -4.90
C ASP A 76 9.75 6.23 -4.02
N TYR A 77 10.07 6.93 -2.92
CA TYR A 77 9.05 7.49 -2.05
C TYR A 77 8.35 8.64 -2.76
N LYS A 78 7.04 8.49 -2.98
CA LYS A 78 6.20 9.55 -3.54
C LYS A 78 5.36 10.19 -2.44
N ASN A 79 5.58 11.50 -2.23
CA ASN A 79 4.77 12.29 -1.32
C ASN A 79 3.45 12.66 -2.01
N TRP A 80 2.34 12.16 -1.48
CA TRP A 80 0.99 12.46 -1.97
C TRP A 80 0.36 13.57 -1.11
N PRO A 81 -0.33 14.56 -1.70
CA PRO A 81 -0.98 15.61 -0.92
C PRO A 81 -2.10 15.03 -0.07
N ALA A 82 -2.18 15.46 1.20
CA ALA A 82 -3.30 15.13 2.06
C ALA A 82 -4.54 15.92 1.61
N LEU A 83 -5.49 15.23 0.95
CA LEU A 83 -6.75 15.83 0.53
C LEU A 83 -7.77 15.94 1.67
N GLN A 84 -7.58 15.17 2.75
CA GLN A 84 -8.49 15.09 3.89
C GLN A 84 -7.67 14.83 5.16
N GLU A 85 -8.20 15.27 6.31
CA GLU A 85 -7.63 14.95 7.62
C GLU A 85 -7.60 13.43 7.88
N SER A 86 -6.50 12.91 8.41
CA SER A 86 -6.31 11.47 8.64
C SER A 86 -7.25 10.89 9.69
N ILE A 87 -7.64 11.70 10.67
CA ILE A 87 -8.52 11.32 11.77
C ILE A 87 -9.43 12.52 12.07
N ILE A 88 -10.73 12.33 11.92
CA ILE A 88 -11.75 13.30 12.35
C ILE A 88 -12.16 12.90 13.78
N LYS A 89 -11.75 13.69 14.77
CA LYS A 89 -12.17 13.47 16.16
C LYS A 89 -13.64 13.87 16.32
N GLY A 90 -14.44 13.00 16.94
CA GLY A 90 -15.85 13.29 17.23
C GLY A 90 -16.83 12.97 16.11
N TYR A 91 -16.46 12.10 15.15
CA TYR A 91 -17.42 11.59 14.15
C TYR A 91 -18.39 10.59 14.80
N ASP A 92 -19.37 11.10 15.52
CA ASP A 92 -20.54 10.34 15.90
C ASP A 92 -21.54 10.40 14.73
N LYS A 93 -21.68 9.28 14.00
CA LYS A 93 -22.67 9.14 12.92
C LYS A 93 -24.10 9.45 13.39
N GLN A 94 -24.38 9.39 14.69
CA GLN A 94 -25.71 9.61 15.26
C GLN A 94 -25.97 11.09 15.63
N SER A 95 -24.95 11.92 15.75
CA SER A 95 -25.11 13.34 16.13
C SER A 95 -25.41 14.27 14.95
N ASN A 96 -25.02 13.89 13.73
CA ASN A 96 -25.31 14.68 12.51
C ASN A 96 -26.75 14.54 11.98
N ILE A 97 -27.67 13.98 12.77
CA ILE A 97 -29.12 14.06 12.49
C ILE A 97 -29.76 15.24 13.24
N VAL A 98 -29.10 15.85 14.24
CA VAL A 98 -29.80 16.77 15.15
C VAL A 98 -29.48 18.26 14.92
N ASP A 99 -28.35 18.65 14.35
CA ASP A 99 -27.94 20.07 14.47
C ASP A 99 -28.20 20.97 13.25
N LYS A 100 -28.88 20.49 12.20
CA LYS A 100 -29.26 21.34 11.05
C LYS A 100 -30.73 21.72 10.98
N ASP A 101 -31.60 20.91 11.55
CA ASP A 101 -33.06 21.13 11.46
C ASP A 101 -33.61 21.97 12.62
N LEU A 102 -32.86 22.11 13.74
CA LEU A 102 -33.33 22.83 14.93
C LEU A 102 -33.26 24.37 14.80
N THR A 103 -32.32 24.91 14.03
CA THR A 103 -32.23 26.35 13.79
C THR A 103 -33.31 26.89 12.85
N GLU A 104 -33.84 26.06 11.93
CA GLU A 104 -34.92 26.48 11.02
C GLU A 104 -36.29 26.47 11.72
N VAL A 105 -36.54 25.53 12.63
CA VAL A 105 -37.82 25.45 13.37
C VAL A 105 -37.98 26.53 14.45
N GLU A 106 -36.90 27.03 15.05
CA GLU A 106 -36.98 28.15 16.00
C GLU A 106 -37.35 29.47 15.29
N GLY A 107 -36.77 29.74 14.11
CA GLY A 107 -37.12 30.92 13.31
C GLY A 107 -38.55 30.92 12.76
N LEU A 108 -39.11 29.73 12.48
CA LEU A 108 -40.51 29.57 12.08
C LEU A 108 -41.49 29.73 13.26
N LYS A 109 -41.09 29.34 14.49
CA LYS A 109 -41.88 29.58 15.70
C LYS A 109 -41.97 31.06 16.04
N GLU A 110 -40.88 31.83 15.92
CA GLU A 110 -40.92 33.28 16.14
C GLU A 110 -41.78 34.00 15.08
N LYS A 111 -41.68 33.60 13.80
CA LYS A 111 -42.55 34.13 12.73
C LYS A 111 -44.03 33.81 12.94
N ALA A 112 -44.38 32.61 13.41
CA ALA A 112 -45.77 32.23 13.66
C ALA A 112 -46.39 32.98 14.88
N VAL A 113 -45.58 33.31 15.89
CA VAL A 113 -46.01 34.10 17.05
C VAL A 113 -46.25 35.58 16.68
N ILE A 114 -45.51 36.12 15.73
CA ILE A 114 -45.69 37.48 15.22
C ILE A 114 -46.97 37.57 14.36
N VAL A 115 -47.13 36.64 13.40
CA VAL A 115 -48.31 36.60 12.51
C VAL A 115 -49.64 36.40 13.26
N SER A 116 -49.63 35.71 14.40
CA SER A 116 -50.83 35.51 15.23
C SER A 116 -51.17 36.69 16.16
N LYS A 117 -50.23 37.63 16.37
CA LYS A 117 -50.50 38.86 17.13
C LYS A 117 -50.98 40.00 16.24
N GLU A 118 -50.46 40.10 15.00
CA GLU A 118 -50.92 41.13 14.05
C GLU A 118 -52.40 40.95 13.64
N SER A 119 -52.91 39.71 13.59
CA SER A 119 -54.30 39.43 13.19
C SER A 119 -55.37 39.75 14.25
N LEU A 120 -54.98 40.26 15.43
CA LEU A 120 -55.89 40.59 16.54
C LEU A 120 -56.00 42.10 16.82
N THR A 121 -55.35 42.96 16.03
CA THR A 121 -55.31 44.42 16.28
C THR A 121 -55.89 45.31 15.18
N GLU A 122 -56.48 44.77 14.12
CA GLU A 122 -57.22 45.56 13.14
C GLU A 122 -58.70 45.14 13.14
N GLU A 123 -59.59 46.14 13.24
CA GLU A 123 -61.07 46.08 13.34
C GLU A 123 -61.68 45.94 14.75
N ILE A 124 -61.82 47.06 15.47
CA ILE A 124 -63.14 47.63 15.86
C ILE A 124 -62.94 49.17 15.99
N GLU A 125 -63.26 49.93 14.95
CA GLU A 125 -63.79 51.30 15.16
C GLU A 125 -65.33 51.20 15.24
N PRO A 126 -65.98 51.82 16.23
CA PRO A 126 -67.43 51.75 16.38
C PRO A 126 -68.11 52.81 15.50
N GLU A 127 -68.86 52.38 14.48
CA GLU A 127 -69.74 53.27 13.73
C GLU A 127 -71.22 53.05 14.05
N ASN A 128 -71.89 54.15 14.38
CA ASN A 128 -73.34 54.43 14.47
C ASN A 128 -74.04 53.95 15.76
N LYS A 129 -74.60 54.85 16.60
CA LYS A 129 -75.59 55.89 16.30
C LYS A 129 -75.79 56.85 17.48
#